data_AF-R9RDK6-F1
#
_entry.id   AF-R9RDK6-F1
#
_cell.length_a   1.000
_cell.length_b   1.000
_cell.length_c   1.000
_cell.angle_alpha   90.00
_cell.angle_beta   90.00
_cell.angle_gamma   90.00
#
_symmetry.space_group_name_H-M   'P 1'
#
loop_
_entity.id
_entity.type
_entity.pdbx_description
1 polymer ?
#
loop_
_entity_poly.entity_id
_entity_poly.type
_entity_poly.pdbx_seq_one_letter_code
_entity_poly.pdbx_strand_id
1 'polypeptide(L)'
;MSDWTSILVEKLQYKDSILYVHCMTFYKKEENSEYYNLDVYYRKILKFKNVKKFEYYTDEYYYNFPYELGELKKELGIEYFTKIFYRSKDKNKIYIYDQMSHFTVIEFDNDKKWNYRKQIK
;
A
#
# COMPACT_ATOMS: atom_id res chain seq x y z
N MET A 1 11.99 14.10 -4.33
CA MET A 1 11.09 13.81 -5.47
C MET A 1 9.73 13.50 -4.92
N SER A 2 8.75 14.35 -5.22
CA SER A 2 7.34 14.06 -4.93
C SER A 2 6.90 12.89 -5.79
N ASP A 3 6.21 11.89 -5.24
CA ASP A 3 5.64 10.83 -6.04
C ASP A 3 4.57 11.45 -6.96
N TRP A 4 4.78 11.36 -8.27
CA TRP A 4 3.88 11.91 -9.29
C TRP A 4 2.55 11.16 -9.38
N THR A 5 2.42 10.10 -8.61
CA THR A 5 1.33 9.14 -8.68
C THR A 5 0.76 8.86 -7.33
N SER A 6 -0.53 8.61 -7.31
CA SER A 6 -1.21 7.98 -6.19
C SER A 6 -2.13 6.87 -6.67
N ILE A 7 -2.65 6.08 -5.74
CA ILE A 7 -3.56 4.98 -6.06
C ILE A 7 -4.81 5.02 -5.20
N LEU A 8 -5.89 4.42 -5.69
CA LEU A 8 -7.07 4.03 -4.92
C LEU A 8 -7.20 2.52 -5.01
N VAL A 9 -7.26 1.83 -3.86
CA VAL A 9 -7.49 0.38 -3.85
C VAL A 9 -9.00 0.13 -4.01
N GLU A 10 -9.39 -0.47 -5.12
CA GLU A 10 -10.80 -0.75 -5.43
C GLU A 10 -11.24 -2.11 -4.87
N LYS A 11 -10.34 -3.10 -4.92
CA LYS A 11 -10.69 -4.48 -4.58
C LYS A 11 -9.47 -5.30 -4.19
N LEU A 12 -9.64 -6.12 -3.15
CA LEU A 12 -8.74 -7.20 -2.78
C LEU A 12 -9.34 -8.53 -3.20
N GLN A 13 -8.58 -9.36 -3.90
CA GLN A 13 -9.01 -10.68 -4.33
C GLN A 13 -7.91 -11.70 -4.06
N TYR A 14 -8.22 -12.75 -3.30
CA TYR A 14 -7.29 -13.85 -3.06
C TYR A 14 -7.71 -15.07 -3.88
N LYS A 15 -6.82 -15.55 -4.74
CA LYS A 15 -7.06 -16.72 -5.61
C LYS A 15 -5.75 -17.41 -5.94
N ASP A 16 -5.75 -18.74 -5.96
CA ASP A 16 -4.58 -19.56 -6.31
C ASP A 16 -3.32 -19.20 -5.51
N SER A 17 -3.49 -18.93 -4.21
CA SER A 17 -2.44 -18.47 -3.28
C SER A 17 -1.75 -17.16 -3.68
N ILE A 18 -2.43 -16.31 -4.46
CA ILE A 18 -1.99 -14.98 -4.87
C ILE A 18 -3.04 -13.96 -4.43
N LEU A 19 -2.59 -12.90 -3.76
CA LEU A 19 -3.40 -11.71 -3.52
C LEU A 19 -3.27 -10.75 -4.70
N TYR A 20 -4.40 -10.40 -5.28
CA TYR A 20 -4.56 -9.40 -6.32
C TYR A 20 -5.13 -8.13 -5.68
N VAL A 21 -4.38 -7.04 -5.74
CA VAL A 21 -4.82 -5.71 -5.32
C VAL A 21 -5.14 -4.93 -6.59
N HIS A 22 -6.43 -4.71 -6.83
CA HIS A 22 -6.93 -3.92 -7.96
C HIS A 22 -6.93 -2.46 -7.55
N CYS A 23 -6.23 -1.63 -8.31
CA CYS A 23 -6.08 -0.21 -8.00
C CYS A 23 -6.34 0.67 -9.21
N MET A 24 -6.97 1.82 -8.99
CA MET A 24 -6.85 2.96 -9.90
C MET A 24 -5.55 3.70 -9.59
N THR A 25 -4.82 4.11 -10.61
CA THR A 25 -3.62 4.94 -10.50
C THR A 25 -3.91 6.31 -11.09
N PHE A 26 -3.66 7.35 -10.30
CA PHE A 26 -3.84 8.75 -10.67
C PHE A 26 -2.48 9.43 -10.81
N TYR A 27 -2.42 10.41 -11.68
CA TYR A 27 -1.22 11.23 -11.89
C TYR A 27 -1.49 12.66 -11.43
N LYS A 28 -0.46 13.34 -10.95
CA LYS A 28 -0.55 14.77 -10.68
C LYS A 28 -0.90 15.51 -11.95
N LYS A 29 -1.75 16.55 -11.82
CA LYS A 29 -2.16 17.38 -12.95
C LYS A 29 -0.98 18.18 -13.52
N GLU A 30 -0.09 18.63 -12.64
CA GLU A 30 1.08 19.46 -12.95
C GLU A 30 2.23 19.14 -11.97
N GLU A 31 3.46 19.51 -12.33
CA GLU A 31 4.70 19.19 -11.58
C GLU A 31 4.69 19.61 -10.11
N ASN A 32 4.00 20.71 -9.80
CA ASN A 32 3.91 21.26 -8.45
C ASN A 32 2.49 21.18 -7.88
N SER A 33 1.60 20.37 -8.46
CA SER A 33 0.26 20.22 -7.93
C SER A 33 0.27 19.36 -6.66
N GLU A 34 -0.44 19.83 -5.64
CA GLU A 34 -0.79 19.04 -4.46
C GLU A 34 -1.94 18.06 -4.76
N TYR A 35 -2.63 18.23 -5.88
CA TYR A 35 -3.81 17.46 -6.27
C TYR A 35 -3.54 16.52 -7.43
N TYR A 36 -4.19 15.35 -7.38
CA TYR A 36 -4.18 14.37 -8.46
C TYR A 36 -5.33 14.63 -9.42
N ASN A 37 -5.12 14.39 -10.71
CA ASN A 37 -6.20 14.42 -11.69
C ASN A 37 -7.04 13.13 -11.57
N LEU A 38 -8.22 13.25 -10.96
CA LEU A 38 -9.11 12.11 -10.75
C LEU A 38 -9.91 11.72 -12.01
N ASP A 39 -9.96 12.59 -13.01
CA ASP A 39 -10.66 12.35 -14.28
C ASP A 39 -9.87 11.40 -15.20
N VAL A 40 -8.55 11.33 -15.03
CA VAL A 40 -7.66 10.50 -15.83
C VAL A 40 -6.97 9.47 -14.93
N TYR A 41 -7.42 8.22 -15.00
CA TYR A 41 -6.87 7.12 -14.23
C TYR A 41 -6.60 5.89 -15.08
N TYR A 42 -5.67 5.07 -14.60
CA TYR A 42 -5.36 3.76 -15.18
C TYR A 42 -5.60 2.67 -14.15
N ARG A 43 -6.24 1.58 -14.57
CA ARG A 43 -6.38 0.40 -13.70
C ARG A 43 -5.09 -0.42 -13.73
N LYS A 44 -4.61 -0.80 -12.55
CA LYS A 44 -3.47 -1.70 -12.35
C LYS A 44 -3.85 -2.80 -11.38
N ILE A 45 -3.23 -3.96 -11.56
CA ILE A 45 -3.38 -5.10 -10.65
C ILE A 45 -2.01 -5.45 -10.10
N LEU A 46 -1.83 -5.24 -8.80
CA LEU A 46 -0.63 -5.68 -8.08
C LEU A 46 -0.82 -7.12 -7.62
N LYS A 47 0.23 -7.94 -7.71
CA LYS A 47 0.17 -9.37 -7.39
C LYS A 47 1.17 -9.70 -6.28
N PHE A 48 0.66 -10.22 -5.17
CA PHE A 48 1.47 -10.62 -4.02
C PHE A 48 1.36 -12.12 -3.78
N LYS A 49 2.52 -12.78 -3.65
CA LYS A 49 2.65 -14.21 -3.35
C LYS A 49 3.14 -14.38 -1.91
N ASN A 50 2.92 -15.56 -1.32
CA ASN A 50 3.29 -15.89 0.07
C ASN A 50 2.64 -14.93 1.07
N VAL A 51 1.38 -14.60 0.84
CA VAL A 51 0.60 -13.75 1.74
C VAL A 51 0.04 -14.63 2.84
N LYS A 52 0.40 -14.31 4.09
CA LYS A 52 -0.12 -14.97 5.28
C LYS A 52 -1.47 -14.42 5.67
N LYS A 53 -1.59 -13.09 5.66
CA LYS A 53 -2.81 -12.35 6.04
C LYS A 53 -2.85 -11.03 5.29
N PHE A 54 -4.05 -10.53 4.99
CA PHE A 54 -4.22 -9.18 4.48
C PHE A 54 -5.51 -8.56 5.02
N GLU A 55 -5.48 -7.25 5.25
CA GLU A 55 -6.57 -6.46 5.83
C GLU A 55 -6.67 -5.11 5.13
N TYR A 56 -7.89 -4.56 5.06
CA TYR A 56 -8.17 -3.22 4.54
C TYR A 56 -8.78 -2.38 5.66
N TYR A 57 -8.16 -1.25 5.96
CA TYR A 57 -8.56 -0.33 7.02
C TYR A 57 -9.00 0.98 6.40
N THR A 58 -10.27 1.34 6.62
CA THR A 58 -10.83 2.64 6.26
C THR A 58 -10.67 3.64 7.40
N ASP A 59 -10.90 4.92 7.09
CA ASP A 59 -10.76 6.03 8.05
C ASP A 59 -11.61 5.83 9.34
N GLU A 60 -12.75 5.14 9.27
CA GLU A 60 -13.60 4.91 10.45
C GLU A 60 -13.00 3.92 11.48
N TYR A 61 -12.00 3.13 11.10
CA TYR A 61 -11.34 2.15 11.98
C TYR A 61 -10.02 2.65 12.59
N TYR A 62 -9.70 3.94 12.43
CA TYR A 62 -8.46 4.54 12.93
C TYR A 62 -8.20 4.28 14.40
N TYR A 63 -9.22 4.11 15.25
CA TYR A 63 -9.05 4.06 16.71
C TYR A 63 -8.24 2.86 17.24
N ASN A 64 -8.25 1.71 16.56
CA ASN A 64 -7.46 0.53 16.95
C ASN A 64 -6.18 0.35 16.10
N PHE A 65 -6.07 1.09 15.01
CA PHE A 65 -4.93 1.11 14.10
C PHE A 65 -3.78 2.10 14.42
N PRO A 66 -3.85 3.08 15.37
CA PRO A 66 -2.79 4.08 15.51
C PRO A 66 -1.53 3.47 16.09
N TYR A 67 -1.65 2.41 16.90
CA TYR A 67 -0.49 1.75 17.49
C TYR A 67 0.38 1.08 16.42
N GLU A 68 -0.22 0.30 15.51
CA GLU A 68 0.51 -0.35 14.43
C GLU A 68 1.15 0.68 13.48
N LEU A 69 0.40 1.71 13.09
CA LEU A 69 0.94 2.80 12.27
C LEU A 69 2.00 3.63 12.99
N GLY A 70 1.86 3.85 14.29
CA GLY A 70 2.83 4.55 15.13
C GLY A 70 4.14 3.79 15.26
N GLU A 71 4.07 2.48 15.47
CA GLU A 71 5.25 1.61 15.44
C GLU A 71 5.92 1.60 14.05
N LEU A 72 5.12 1.54 12.98
CA LEU A 72 5.64 1.64 11.62
C LEU A 72 6.34 2.99 11.37
N LYS A 73 5.73 4.10 11.79
CA LYS A 73 6.35 5.44 11.69
C LYS A 73 7.67 5.51 12.45
N LYS A 74 7.72 4.94 13.66
CA LYS A 74 8.93 4.85 14.48
C LYS A 74 10.01 4.00 13.82
N GLU A 75 9.66 2.82 13.28
CA GLU A 75 10.58 1.94 12.53
C GLU A 75 11.18 2.67 11.32
N LEU A 76 10.35 3.43 10.61
CA LEU A 76 10.74 4.13 9.39
C LEU A 76 11.39 5.50 9.64
N GLY A 77 11.32 6.04 10.87
CA GLY A 77 11.78 7.38 11.20
C GLY A 77 11.03 8.49 10.46
N ILE A 78 9.72 8.33 10.26
CA ILE A 78 8.87 9.31 9.55
C ILE A 78 7.77 9.86 10.45
N GLU A 79 7.39 11.11 10.24
CA GLU A 79 6.30 11.75 10.98
C GLU A 79 4.94 11.55 10.29
N TYR A 80 4.93 11.56 8.95
CA TYR A 80 3.73 11.47 8.12
C TYR A 80 3.90 10.44 7.00
N PHE A 81 2.78 9.83 6.60
CA PHE A 81 2.72 9.01 5.40
C PHE A 81 2.49 9.92 4.18
N THR A 82 3.39 9.82 3.22
CA THR A 82 3.51 10.66 2.01
C THR A 82 3.74 9.85 0.74
N LYS A 83 3.97 8.53 0.85
CA LYS A 83 4.22 7.59 -0.24
C LYS A 83 3.12 6.56 -0.29
N ILE A 84 2.98 5.90 -1.45
CA ILE A 84 2.02 4.81 -1.61
C ILE A 84 2.43 3.57 -0.81
N PHE A 85 3.72 3.21 -0.81
CA PHE A 85 4.19 1.95 -0.25
C PHE A 85 5.11 2.15 0.94
N TYR A 86 4.81 1.41 2.01
CA TYR A 86 5.64 1.28 3.19
C TYR A 86 5.90 -0.18 3.51
N ARG A 87 7.07 -0.47 4.06
CA ARG A 87 7.47 -1.82 4.42
C ARG A 87 7.98 -1.83 5.85
N SER A 88 7.36 -2.63 6.70
CA SER A 88 7.98 -3.06 7.96
C SER A 88 8.81 -4.31 7.69
N LYS A 89 10.13 -4.24 7.93
CA LYS A 89 11.00 -5.41 7.81
C LYS A 89 10.80 -6.34 9.00
N ASP A 90 10.62 -5.77 10.18
CA ASP A 90 10.53 -6.51 11.44
C ASP A 90 9.24 -7.33 11.50
N LYS A 91 8.13 -6.76 11.03
CA LYS A 91 6.83 -7.43 10.99
C LYS A 91 6.60 -8.23 9.69
N ASN A 92 7.52 -8.13 8.73
CA ASN A 92 7.37 -8.69 7.38
C ASN A 92 6.03 -8.29 6.73
N LYS A 93 5.70 -6.99 6.81
CA LYS A 93 4.45 -6.41 6.30
C LYS A 93 4.72 -5.34 5.24
N ILE A 94 3.78 -5.22 4.30
CA ILE A 94 3.65 -4.04 3.43
C ILE A 94 2.37 -3.31 3.81
N TYR A 95 2.45 -1.99 3.77
CA TYR A 95 1.33 -1.09 3.94
C TYR A 95 1.20 -0.30 2.64
N ILE A 96 0.01 -0.34 2.04
CA ILE A 96 -0.36 0.44 0.87
C ILE A 96 -1.28 1.55 1.37
N TYR A 97 -0.77 2.77 1.34
CA TYR A 97 -1.51 3.98 1.67
C TYR A 97 -2.13 4.54 0.40
N ASP A 98 -3.45 4.63 0.36
CA ASP A 98 -4.20 5.05 -0.82
C ASP A 98 -4.73 6.50 -0.72
N GLN A 99 -5.35 6.99 -1.79
CA GLN A 99 -5.86 8.36 -1.90
C GLN A 99 -6.92 8.74 -0.88
N MET A 100 -7.65 7.77 -0.34
CA MET A 100 -8.71 8.03 0.64
C MET A 100 -8.14 8.00 2.06
N SER A 101 -6.82 8.06 2.22
CA SER A 101 -6.13 7.83 3.47
C SER A 101 -6.34 6.43 4.06
N HIS A 102 -6.77 5.46 3.25
CA HIS A 102 -6.97 4.10 3.71
C HIS A 102 -5.68 3.27 3.61
N PHE A 103 -5.63 2.20 4.39
CA PHE A 103 -4.49 1.29 4.40
C PHE A 103 -4.90 -0.13 3.99
N THR A 104 -4.23 -0.67 2.97
CA THR A 104 -4.15 -2.12 2.79
C THR A 104 -2.89 -2.63 3.48
N VAL A 105 -3.04 -3.55 4.42
CA VAL A 105 -1.92 -4.19 5.12
C VAL A 105 -1.81 -5.62 4.62
N ILE A 106 -0.59 -6.02 4.23
CA ILE A 106 -0.29 -7.36 3.72
C ILE A 106 0.86 -7.92 4.56
N GLU A 107 0.59 -8.98 5.31
CA GLU A 107 1.58 -9.75 6.05
C GLU A 107 2.04 -10.95 5.21
N PHE A 108 3.35 -11.15 5.13
CA PHE A 108 3.95 -12.23 4.37
C PHE A 108 4.43 -13.37 5.29
N ASP A 109 4.41 -14.59 4.78
CA ASP A 109 4.97 -15.73 5.51
C ASP A 109 6.48 -15.56 5.71
N ASN A 110 6.95 -15.79 6.93
CA ASN A 110 8.35 -15.61 7.32
C ASN A 110 9.28 -16.68 6.72
N ASP A 111 8.74 -17.85 6.37
CA ASP A 111 9.51 -18.97 5.82
C ASP A 111 10.07 -18.70 4.42
N LYS A 112 9.57 -17.65 3.75
CA LYS A 112 10.07 -17.19 2.46
C LYS A 112 10.32 -15.69 2.50
N LYS A 113 11.58 -15.31 2.75
CA LYS A 113 12.04 -13.91 2.76
C LYS A 113 11.52 -13.18 1.50
N TRP A 114 10.53 -12.30 1.67
CA TRP A 114 9.90 -11.62 0.54
C TRP A 114 10.90 -10.67 -0.13
N ASN A 115 11.23 -10.96 -1.39
CA ASN A 115 12.17 -10.20 -2.21
C ASN A 115 11.47 -9.60 -3.43
N TYR A 116 10.99 -8.37 -3.26
CA TYR A 116 10.32 -7.59 -4.30
C TYR A 116 11.15 -7.40 -5.59
N ARG A 117 12.49 -7.42 -5.50
CA ARG A 117 13.39 -7.30 -6.66
C ARG A 117 13.40 -8.56 -7.54
N LYS A 118 12.87 -9.69 -7.05
CA LYS A 118 12.74 -10.94 -7.80
C LYS A 118 11.36 -11.11 -8.46
N GLN A 119 10.46 -10.14 -8.32
CA GLN A 119 9.15 -10.17 -8.99
C GLN A 119 9.25 -9.56 -10.39
N ILE A 120 10.05 -10.21 -11.26
CA ILE A 120 10.07 -9.92 -12.70
C ILE A 120 9.73 -11.22 -13.43
N LYS A 121 8.50 -11.27 -13.97
CA LYS A 121 8.17 -11.75 -15.32
C LYS A 121 6.69 -11.53 -15.59
#